data_AF-A0AAI8AMI3-F1
#
_entry.id   AF-A0AAI8AMI3-F1
#
_cell.length_a   1.000
_cell.length_b   1.000
_cell.length_c   1.000
_cell.angle_alpha   90.00
_cell.angle_beta   90.00
_cell.angle_gamma   90.00
#
_symmetry.space_group_name_H-M   'P 1'
#
loop_
_entity.id
_entity.type
_entity.pdbx_description
1 polymer ?
#
loop_
_entity_poly.entity_id
_entity_poly.type
_entity_poly.pdbx_seq_one_letter_code
_entity_poly.pdbx_strand_id
1 'polypeptide(L)'
;MKSLGRDLWLKLTKARKNKKIYNRVKADKNLRLTQVLKEFSIPISTFYYELKKEDFDKKNEEIISQMKLIFKENKARYEKEESKLNLIIEAIKLDSKKLPD
;
A
#
# COMPACT_ATOMS: atom_id res chain seq x y z
N MET A 1 12.47 12.23 15.21
CA MET A 1 11.15 12.18 14.54
C MET A 1 11.11 13.23 13.43
N LYS A 2 11.03 12.83 12.16
CA LYS A 2 10.67 13.78 11.06
C LYS A 2 9.18 14.06 11.18
N SER A 3 8.77 15.33 11.16
CA SER A 3 7.35 15.68 11.35
C SER A 3 6.58 15.41 10.04
N LEU A 4 5.56 14.55 10.12
CA LEU A 4 4.70 14.15 8.98
C LEU A 4 4.18 15.35 8.16
N GLY A 5 3.95 16.50 8.81
CA GLY A 5 3.51 17.73 8.12
C GLY A 5 4.55 18.34 7.17
N ARG A 6 5.86 18.28 7.49
CA ARG A 6 6.90 18.79 6.59
C ARG A 6 7.07 17.90 5.36
N ASP A 7 7.01 16.59 5.56
CA ASP A 7 7.13 15.62 4.48
C ASP A 7 5.93 15.71 3.50
N LEU A 8 4.72 15.93 4.03
CA LEU A 8 3.52 16.11 3.20
C LEU A 8 3.56 17.42 2.41
N TRP A 9 3.98 18.52 3.04
CA TRP A 9 4.15 19.82 2.37
C TRP A 9 5.22 19.77 1.28
N LEU A 10 6.35 19.09 1.54
CA LEU A 10 7.40 18.84 0.55
C LEU A 10 6.90 17.98 -0.61
N LYS A 11 6.13 16.91 -0.36
CA LYS A 11 5.50 16.10 -1.42
C LYS A 11 4.58 16.94 -2.31
N LEU A 12 3.70 17.75 -1.72
CA LEU A 12 2.72 18.58 -2.45
C LEU A 12 3.38 19.68 -3.30
N THR A 13 4.37 20.38 -2.74
CA THR A 13 5.10 21.43 -3.46
C THR A 13 5.88 20.86 -4.65
N LYS A 14 6.41 19.66 -4.47
CA LYS A 14 7.21 18.94 -5.47
C LYS A 14 6.38 18.37 -6.62
N ALA A 15 5.22 17.76 -6.32
CA ALA A 15 4.26 17.34 -7.33
C ALA A 15 3.77 18.54 -8.17
N ARG A 16 3.51 19.69 -7.54
CA ARG A 16 3.15 20.93 -8.25
C ARG A 16 4.26 21.42 -9.19
N LYS A 17 5.54 21.32 -8.78
CA LYS A 17 6.69 21.69 -9.62
C LYS A 17 6.82 20.78 -10.83
N ASN A 18 6.72 19.46 -10.65
CA ASN A 18 6.82 18.49 -11.75
C ASN A 18 5.66 18.65 -12.75
N LYS A 19 4.44 18.92 -12.28
CA LYS A 19 3.28 19.23 -13.13
C LYS A 19 3.49 20.49 -13.98
N LYS A 20 4.12 21.54 -13.41
CA LYS A 20 4.45 22.76 -14.16
C LYS A 20 5.49 22.50 -15.26
N ILE A 21 6.52 21.71 -14.96
CA ILE A 21 7.57 21.33 -15.93
C ILE A 21 6.95 20.52 -17.08
N TYR A 22 6.12 19.53 -16.76
CA TYR A 22 5.42 18.72 -17.77
C TYR A 22 4.53 19.56 -18.68
N ASN A 23 3.69 20.43 -18.12
CA ASN A 23 2.81 21.29 -18.90
C ASN A 23 3.57 22.24 -19.83
N ARG A 24 4.74 22.73 -19.40
CA ARG A 24 5.57 23.63 -20.20
C ARG A 24 6.25 22.92 -21.37
N VAL A 25 6.79 21.73 -21.15
CA VAL A 25 7.33 20.86 -22.23
C VAL A 25 6.22 20.41 -23.19
N LYS A 26 5.00 20.19 -22.68
CA LYS A 26 3.84 19.82 -23.51
C LYS A 26 3.32 20.99 -24.36
N ALA A 27 3.37 22.21 -23.83
CA ALA A 27 2.84 23.41 -24.49
C ALA A 27 3.74 23.90 -25.63
N ASP A 28 5.06 23.73 -25.53
CA ASP A 28 6.02 24.12 -26.56
C ASP A 28 6.81 22.91 -27.06
N LYS A 29 6.50 22.47 -28.28
CA LYS A 29 7.12 21.29 -28.92
C LYS A 29 8.60 21.49 -29.24
N ASN A 30 9.09 22.73 -29.27
CA ASN A 30 10.50 23.03 -29.54
C ASN A 30 11.35 23.06 -28.27
N LEU A 31 10.71 23.06 -27.10
CA LEU A 31 11.37 23.15 -25.80
C LEU A 31 11.86 21.78 -25.35
N ARG A 32 13.19 21.61 -25.19
CA ARG A 32 13.74 20.35 -24.67
C ARG A 32 13.57 20.28 -23.16
N LEU A 33 13.16 19.11 -22.64
CA LEU A 33 13.04 18.85 -21.20
C LEU A 33 14.28 19.30 -20.41
N THR A 34 15.49 19.08 -20.95
CA THR A 34 16.76 19.49 -20.33
C THR A 34 16.89 21.00 -20.13
N GLN A 35 16.33 21.83 -21.01
CA GLN A 35 16.34 23.29 -20.86
C GLN A 35 15.42 23.70 -19.72
N VAL A 36 14.21 23.13 -19.68
CA VAL A 36 13.25 23.38 -18.60
C VAL A 36 13.80 22.93 -17.26
N LEU A 37 14.42 21.76 -17.18
CA LEU A 37 15.01 21.27 -15.93
C LEU A 37 16.15 22.17 -15.42
N LYS A 38 16.95 22.76 -16.31
CA LYS A 38 17.98 23.75 -15.95
C LYS A 38 17.38 25.01 -15.35
N GLU A 39 16.29 25.54 -15.91
CA GLU A 39 15.60 26.73 -15.37
C GLU A 39 15.05 26.50 -13.96
N PHE A 40 14.63 25.27 -13.67
CA PHE A 40 14.11 24.90 -12.35
C PHE A 40 15.21 24.41 -11.39
N SER A 41 16.47 24.40 -11.82
CA SER A 41 17.62 23.85 -11.07
C SER A 41 17.41 22.41 -10.59
N ILE A 42 16.77 21.58 -11.42
CA ILE A 42 16.48 20.17 -11.10
C ILE A 42 17.36 19.26 -11.95
N PRO A 43 18.16 18.36 -11.34
CA PRO A 43 18.88 17.33 -12.07
C PRO A 43 17.92 16.37 -12.80
N ILE A 44 18.29 15.92 -13.99
CA ILE A 44 17.47 14.99 -14.80
C ILE A 44 17.19 13.67 -14.08
N SER A 45 18.17 13.15 -13.34
CA SER A 45 18.01 11.94 -12.52
C SER A 45 16.96 12.12 -11.42
N THR A 46 17.00 13.27 -10.74
CA THR A 46 16.03 13.67 -9.71
C THR A 46 14.62 13.77 -10.27
N PHE A 47 14.46 14.40 -11.44
CA PHE A 47 13.17 14.50 -12.12
C PHE A 47 12.59 13.10 -12.46
N TYR A 48 13.37 12.22 -13.08
CA TYR A 48 12.89 10.87 -13.41
C TYR A 48 12.65 9.99 -12.19
N TYR A 49 13.47 10.11 -11.15
CA TYR A 49 13.26 9.40 -9.89
C TYR A 49 11.93 9.79 -9.25
N GLU A 50 11.58 11.08 -9.30
CA GLU A 50 10.33 11.60 -8.77
C GLU A 50 9.13 11.28 -9.64
N LEU A 51 9.28 11.33 -10.96
CA LEU A 51 8.26 10.90 -11.91
C LEU A 51 7.91 9.42 -11.71
N LYS A 52 8.90 8.58 -11.42
CA LYS A 52 8.73 7.16 -11.13
C LYS A 52 8.18 6.86 -9.72
N LYS A 53 7.98 7.86 -8.86
CA LYS A 53 7.42 7.66 -7.50
C LYS A 53 5.90 7.54 -7.46
N GLU A 54 5.18 7.99 -8.48
CA GLU A 54 3.81 7.53 -8.74
C GLU A 54 3.94 6.06 -9.16
N ASP A 55 3.85 5.04 -8.31
CA ASP A 55 2.67 4.68 -7.52
C ASP A 55 3.07 3.70 -6.39
N PHE A 56 4.27 3.87 -5.80
CA PHE A 56 4.77 2.94 -4.77
C PHE A 56 3.85 2.91 -3.55
N ASP A 57 3.30 4.06 -3.16
CA ASP A 57 2.36 4.16 -2.04
C ASP A 57 1.09 3.33 -2.35
N LYS A 58 0.58 3.36 -3.59
CA LYS A 58 -0.58 2.56 -4.03
C LYS A 58 -0.28 1.07 -4.12
N LYS A 59 0.89 0.68 -4.66
CA LYS A 59 1.34 -0.72 -4.67
C LYS A 59 1.52 -1.26 -3.26
N ASN A 60 2.02 -0.44 -2.34
CA ASN A 60 2.16 -0.81 -0.93
C ASN A 60 0.79 -0.97 -0.27
N GLU A 61 -0.16 -0.06 -0.54
CA GLU A 61 -1.55 -0.20 -0.08
C GLU A 61 -2.22 -1.47 -0.62
N GLU A 62 -1.97 -1.82 -1.87
CA GLU A 62 -2.46 -3.05 -2.48
C GLU A 62 -1.88 -4.29 -1.79
N ILE A 63 -0.57 -4.35 -1.58
CA ILE A 63 0.12 -5.45 -0.88
C ILE A 63 -0.41 -5.59 0.56
N ILE A 64 -0.55 -4.48 1.28
CA ILE A 64 -1.09 -4.48 2.65
C ILE A 64 -2.54 -4.98 2.67
N SER A 65 -3.34 -4.61 1.67
CA SER A 65 -4.73 -5.05 1.56
C SER A 65 -4.82 -6.56 1.30
N GLN A 66 -3.97 -7.09 0.43
CA GLN A 66 -3.88 -8.54 0.18
C GLN A 66 -3.45 -9.30 1.45
N MET A 67 -2.44 -8.82 2.18
CA MET A 67 -2.01 -9.41 3.46
C MET A 67 -3.13 -9.44 4.50
N LYS A 68 -3.91 -8.35 4.61
CA LYS A 68 -5.06 -8.29 5.52
C LYS A 68 -6.15 -9.30 5.15
N LEU A 69 -6.41 -9.48 3.87
CA LEU A 69 -7.39 -10.44 3.38
C LEU A 69 -6.98 -11.88 3.74
N ILE A 70 -5.74 -12.26 3.43
CA ILE A 70 -5.19 -13.59 3.75
C ILE A 70 -5.27 -13.86 5.26
N PHE A 71 -4.94 -12.86 6.08
CA PHE A 71 -5.04 -13.00 7.54
C PHE A 71 -6.47 -13.25 8.01
N LYS A 72 -7.44 -12.50 7.47
CA LYS A 72 -8.86 -12.66 7.81
C LYS A 72 -9.40 -14.03 7.41
N GLU A 73 -9.05 -14.50 6.21
CA GLU A 73 -9.44 -15.82 5.71
C GLU A 73 -8.86 -16.95 6.56
N ASN A 74 -7.57 -16.87 6.88
CA ASN A 74 -6.92 -17.85 7.74
C ASN A 74 -7.52 -17.87 9.15
N LYS A 75 -7.80 -16.70 9.74
CA LYS A 75 -8.44 -16.61 11.05
C LYS A 75 -9.81 -17.29 11.06
N ALA A 76 -10.66 -17.00 10.07
CA ALA A 76 -11.97 -17.63 9.95
C ALA A 76 -11.89 -19.15 9.76
N ARG A 77 -10.86 -19.64 9.06
CA ARG A 77 -10.63 -21.09 8.92
C ARG A 77 -10.31 -21.74 10.26
N TYR A 78 -9.39 -21.17 11.04
CA TYR A 78 -9.04 -21.72 12.36
C TYR A 78 -10.20 -21.69 13.35
N GLU A 79 -10.98 -20.60 13.39
CA GLU A 79 -12.17 -20.51 14.26
C GLU A 79 -13.22 -21.59 13.92
N LYS A 80 -13.37 -21.91 12.63
CA LYS A 80 -14.27 -22.97 12.17
C LYS A 80 -13.77 -24.37 12.56
N GLU A 81 -12.47 -24.61 12.47
CA GLU A 81 -11.86 -25.88 12.89
C GLU A 81 -11.97 -26.09 14.41
N GLU A 82 -11.71 -25.05 15.19
CA GLU A 82 -11.86 -25.05 16.65
C GLU A 82 -13.31 -25.35 17.06
N SER A 83 -14.29 -24.69 16.42
CA SER A 83 -15.71 -24.93 16.67
C SER A 83 -16.11 -26.39 16.40
N LYS A 84 -15.60 -26.99 15.33
CA LYS A 84 -15.85 -28.40 15.00
C LYS A 84 -15.25 -29.35 16.04
N LEU A 85 -14.01 -29.08 16.46
CA LEU A 85 -13.32 -29.87 17.48
C LEU A 85 -14.07 -29.83 18.81
N ASN A 86 -14.54 -28.66 19.21
CA ASN A 86 -15.32 -28.50 20.44
C ASN A 86 -16.62 -29.31 20.41
N LEU A 87 -17.34 -29.32 19.29
CA LEU A 87 -18.55 -30.15 19.12
C LEU A 87 -18.24 -31.65 19.22
N ILE A 88 -17.12 -32.11 18.62
CA ILE A 88 -16.70 -33.52 18.72
C ILE A 88 -16.37 -33.88 20.17
N ILE A 89 -15.64 -33.02 20.88
CA ILE A 89 -15.28 -33.23 22.28
C ILE A 89 -16.54 -33.28 23.16
N GLU A 90 -17.51 -32.41 22.92
CA GLU A 90 -18.79 -32.43 23.64
C GLU A 90 -19.60 -33.71 23.36
N ALA A 91 -19.65 -34.17 22.11
CA ALA A 91 -20.32 -35.42 21.75
C ALA A 91 -19.67 -36.63 22.44
N ILE A 92 -18.33 -36.72 22.44
CA ILE A 92 -17.59 -37.78 23.14
C ILE A 92 -17.90 -37.75 24.64
N LYS A 93 -17.92 -36.56 25.27
CA LYS A 93 -18.27 -36.42 26.69
C LYS A 93 -19.71 -36.87 26.98
N LEU A 94 -20.65 -36.58 26.10
CA LEU A 94 -22.05 -37.00 26.24
C LEU A 94 -22.22 -38.51 26.11
N ASP A 95 -21.54 -39.14 25.14
CA ASP A 95 -21.61 -40.59 24.94
C ASP A 95 -20.92 -41.36 26.07
N SER A 96 -19.79 -40.85 26.58
CA SER A 96 -19.12 -41.45 27.77
C SER A 96 -19.96 -41.39 29.05
N LYS A 97 -20.89 -40.43 29.18
CA LYS A 97 -21.84 -40.36 30.30
C LYS A 97 -23.05 -41.30 30.16
N LYS A 98 -23.29 -41.84 28.96
CA LYS A 98 -24.44 -42.71 28.66
C LYS A 98 -24.15 -44.20 28.78
N LEU A 99 -22.90 -44.60 29.07
CA LEU A 99 -22.57 -45.97 29.43
C LEU A 99 -22.85 -46.17 30.93
N PRO A 100 -23.94 -46.85 31.33
CA PRO A 100 -24.06 -47.37 32.69
C PRO A 100 -23.07 -48.54 32.87
N ASP A 101 -22.51 -48.65 34.07
CA ASP A 101 -21.78 -49.84 34.54
C ASP A 101 -22.64 -51.11 34.45
#